data_AF-A0A4Y2TRY9-F1
#
_entry.id   AF-A0A4Y2TRY9-F1
#
_cell.length_a   1.000
_cell.length_b   1.000
_cell.length_c   1.000
_cell.angle_alpha   90.00
_cell.angle_beta   90.00
_cell.angle_gamma   90.00
#
_symmetry.space_group_name_H-M   'P 1'
#
loop_
_entity.id
_entity.type
_entity.pdbx_description
1 polymer ?
#
loop_
_entity_poly.entity_id
_entity_poly.type
_entity_poly.pdbx_seq_one_letter_code
_entity_poly.pdbx_strand_id
1 'polypeptide(L)'
;MVSTTLYASILKKFGKELDLSDRAQFMGRPAREAVDFIIRRYDLPISVDKFMEISKNEFFEQTRQELLDCKLKPGAERLVKHLYNNKIPLAIATSSKKKTYVLKTENHQELMSAFHHSVMSPDDTEVENGKPAPDVFLVCANRFEDKPSPEEVLVFEDSPSGVEAAVAAGMQVVMVPDP
;
A
#
# COMPACT_ATOMS: atom_id res chain seq x y z
N MET A 1 -0.42 -16.72 8.02
CA MET A 1 -1.30 -17.63 7.24
C MET A 1 -1.10 -17.40 5.75
N VAL A 2 -1.18 -16.16 5.29
CA VAL A 2 -0.97 -15.72 3.89
C VAL A 2 0.34 -16.20 3.25
N SER A 3 1.48 -16.11 3.93
CA SER A 3 2.79 -16.48 3.35
C SER A 3 2.94 -17.98 3.09
N THR A 4 2.34 -18.84 3.92
CA THR A 4 2.39 -20.31 3.75
C THR A 4 1.57 -20.77 2.55
N THR A 5 0.36 -20.23 2.39
CA THR A 5 -0.50 -20.50 1.22
C THR A 5 0.12 -19.99 -0.07
N LEU A 6 0.78 -18.82 -0.03
CA LEU A 6 1.50 -18.25 -1.16
C LEU A 6 2.69 -19.12 -1.59
N TYR A 7 3.57 -19.52 -0.67
CA TYR A 7 4.72 -20.36 -1.06
C TYR A 7 4.30 -21.74 -1.54
N ALA A 8 3.23 -22.31 -0.96
CA ALA A 8 2.66 -23.56 -1.45
C ALA A 8 2.13 -23.45 -2.89
N SER A 9 1.48 -22.33 -3.27
CA SER A 9 1.01 -22.14 -4.65
C SER A 9 2.17 -22.00 -5.64
N ILE A 10 3.26 -21.32 -5.26
CA ILE A 10 4.46 -21.20 -6.10
C ILE A 10 5.12 -22.57 -6.29
N LEU A 11 5.34 -23.33 -5.21
CA LEU A 11 5.97 -24.65 -5.27
C LEU A 11 5.23 -25.61 -6.22
N LYS A 12 3.90 -25.59 -6.20
CA LYS A 12 3.07 -26.40 -7.12
C LYS A 12 3.37 -26.11 -8.59
N LYS A 13 3.72 -24.87 -8.97
CA LYS A 13 4.12 -24.52 -10.34
C LYS A 13 5.42 -25.20 -10.79
N PHE A 14 6.24 -25.65 -9.84
CA PHE A 14 7.47 -26.43 -10.06
C PHE A 14 7.27 -27.92 -9.80
N GLY A 15 6.03 -28.39 -9.64
CA GLY A 15 5.74 -29.80 -9.32
C GLY A 15 6.23 -30.22 -7.93
N LYS A 16 6.38 -29.26 -6.99
CA LYS A 16 6.79 -29.51 -5.61
C LYS A 16 5.61 -29.27 -4.66
N GLU A 17 5.58 -30.01 -3.56
CA GLU A 17 4.61 -29.80 -2.48
C GLU A 17 5.31 -29.27 -1.24
N LEU A 18 4.71 -28.27 -0.59
CA LEU A 18 5.24 -27.72 0.66
C LEU A 18 5.04 -28.72 1.80
N ASP A 19 6.13 -29.16 2.41
CA ASP A 19 6.10 -29.88 3.68
C ASP A 19 5.73 -28.90 4.81
N LEU A 20 4.66 -29.22 5.53
CA LEU A 20 4.20 -28.41 6.66
C LEU A 20 5.24 -28.33 7.79
N SER A 21 6.16 -29.30 7.88
CA SER A 21 7.27 -29.28 8.83
C SER A 21 8.26 -28.14 8.55
N ASP A 22 8.42 -27.75 7.29
CA ASP A 22 9.30 -26.64 6.87
C ASP A 22 8.71 -25.27 7.25
N ARG A 23 7.42 -25.19 7.60
CA ARG A 23 6.73 -23.92 7.90
C ARG A 23 7.45 -23.11 8.98
N ALA A 24 7.95 -23.77 10.02
CA ALA A 24 8.67 -23.12 11.11
C ALA A 24 10.02 -22.52 10.66
N GLN A 25 10.58 -22.98 9.54
CA GLN A 25 11.90 -22.56 9.05
C GLN A 25 11.88 -21.22 8.32
N PHE A 26 10.74 -20.80 7.76
CA PHE A 26 10.66 -19.56 7.00
C PHE A 26 9.65 -18.56 7.57
N MET A 27 8.79 -18.96 8.50
CA MET A 27 7.89 -18.03 9.18
C MET A 27 8.66 -17.06 10.08
N GLY A 28 8.30 -15.77 10.03
CA GLY A 28 8.89 -14.71 10.86
C GLY A 28 10.25 -14.20 10.39
N ARG A 29 10.83 -14.81 9.34
CA ARG A 29 12.09 -14.37 8.75
C ARG A 29 11.87 -13.24 7.73
N PRO A 30 12.92 -12.44 7.44
CA PRO A 30 12.90 -11.55 6.29
C PRO A 30 12.52 -12.30 5.00
N ALA A 31 11.67 -11.70 4.18
CA ALA A 31 11.09 -12.38 3.02
C ALA A 31 12.13 -12.96 2.04
N ARG A 32 13.26 -12.26 1.85
CA ARG A 32 14.35 -12.75 0.99
C ARG A 32 15.01 -14.00 1.56
N GLU A 33 15.23 -14.07 2.87
CA GLU A 33 15.81 -15.24 3.53
C GLU A 33 14.85 -16.44 3.52
N ALA A 34 13.55 -16.17 3.74
CA ALA A 34 12.51 -17.18 3.61
C ALA A 34 12.50 -17.80 2.19
N VAL A 35 12.58 -16.95 1.16
CA VAL A 35 12.61 -17.39 -0.24
C VAL A 35 13.90 -18.14 -0.59
N ASP A 36 15.07 -17.67 -0.14
CA ASP A 36 16.34 -18.38 -0.36
C ASP A 36 16.30 -19.78 0.29
N PHE A 37 15.75 -19.90 1.50
CA PHE A 37 15.53 -21.20 2.13
C PHE A 37 14.63 -22.11 1.28
N ILE A 38 13.47 -21.62 0.80
CA ILE A 38 12.53 -22.41 -0.02
C ILE A 38 13.20 -22.88 -1.32
N ILE A 39 13.92 -22.00 -2.01
CA ILE A 39 14.61 -22.36 -3.27
C ILE A 39 15.60 -23.50 -3.04
N ARG A 40 16.41 -23.41 -1.99
CA ARG A 40 17.41 -24.45 -1.66
C ARG A 40 16.76 -25.75 -1.16
N ARG A 41 15.74 -25.64 -0.31
CA ARG A 41 15.06 -26.79 0.31
C ARG A 41 14.33 -27.68 -0.70
N TYR A 42 13.81 -27.07 -1.77
CA TYR A 42 13.01 -27.75 -2.79
C TYR A 42 13.71 -27.88 -4.15
N ASP A 43 14.98 -27.45 -4.24
CA ASP A 43 15.81 -27.47 -5.45
C ASP A 43 15.11 -26.81 -6.66
N LEU A 44 14.72 -25.54 -6.47
CA LEU A 44 13.98 -24.79 -7.48
C LEU A 44 14.93 -24.14 -8.49
N PRO A 45 14.71 -24.29 -9.81
CA PRO A 45 15.56 -23.72 -10.85
C PRO A 45 15.26 -22.23 -11.13
N ILE A 46 15.18 -21.41 -10.08
CA ILE A 46 14.87 -19.98 -10.16
C ILE A 46 15.67 -19.15 -9.15
N SER A 47 15.90 -17.88 -9.48
CA SER A 47 16.56 -16.95 -8.58
C SER A 47 15.60 -16.44 -7.49
N VAL A 48 16.18 -15.97 -6.37
CA VAL A 48 15.43 -15.30 -5.29
C VAL A 48 14.61 -14.13 -5.83
N ASP A 49 15.18 -13.31 -6.72
CA ASP A 49 14.48 -12.15 -7.28
C ASP A 49 13.28 -12.56 -8.13
N LYS A 50 13.42 -13.62 -8.94
CA LYS A 50 12.30 -14.10 -9.76
C LYS A 50 11.21 -14.72 -8.89
N PHE A 51 11.57 -15.48 -7.86
CA PHE A 51 10.60 -16.02 -6.90
C PHE A 51 9.84 -14.90 -6.19
N MET A 52 10.53 -13.84 -5.76
CA MET A 52 9.93 -12.68 -5.12
C MET A 52 8.99 -11.92 -6.06
N GLU A 53 9.33 -11.82 -7.35
CA GLU A 53 8.44 -11.25 -8.38
C GLU A 53 7.16 -12.08 -8.54
N ILE A 54 7.28 -13.41 -8.66
CA ILE A 54 6.14 -14.33 -8.73
C ILE A 54 5.28 -14.20 -7.47
N SER A 55 5.90 -14.15 -6.29
CA SER A 55 5.23 -13.98 -5.00
C SER A 55 4.40 -12.69 -4.95
N LYS A 56 4.96 -11.57 -5.44
CA LYS A 56 4.23 -10.29 -5.50
C LYS A 56 3.03 -10.34 -6.44
N ASN A 57 3.16 -11.02 -7.58
CA ASN A 57 2.07 -11.16 -8.55
C ASN A 57 0.98 -12.08 -8.02
N GLU A 58 1.35 -13.21 -7.44
CA GLU A 58 0.40 -14.19 -6.94
C GLU A 58 -0.31 -13.71 -5.67
N PHE A 59 0.37 -12.99 -4.79
CA PHE A 59 -0.27 -12.30 -3.67
C PHE A 59 -1.30 -11.26 -4.15
N PHE A 60 -0.96 -10.50 -5.19
CA PHE A 60 -1.90 -9.54 -5.80
C PHE A 60 -3.14 -10.24 -6.38
N GLU A 61 -2.97 -11.36 -7.09
CA GLU A 61 -4.11 -12.12 -7.62
C GLU A 61 -4.96 -12.75 -6.50
N GLN A 62 -4.33 -13.30 -5.46
CA GLN A 62 -5.04 -13.89 -4.31
C GLN A 62 -5.87 -12.85 -3.53
N THR A 63 -5.37 -11.61 -3.45
CA THR A 63 -6.04 -10.51 -2.75
C THR A 63 -6.92 -9.66 -3.66
N ARG A 64 -6.98 -9.94 -4.96
CA ARG A 64 -7.65 -9.09 -5.96
C ARG A 64 -9.10 -8.80 -5.59
N GLN A 65 -9.85 -9.84 -5.20
CA GLN A 65 -11.26 -9.69 -4.85
C GLN A 65 -11.44 -8.89 -3.55
N GLU A 66 -10.60 -9.14 -2.53
CA GLU A 66 -10.60 -8.37 -1.28
C GLU A 66 -10.29 -6.89 -1.51
N LEU A 67 -9.37 -6.58 -2.45
CA LEU A 67 -9.07 -5.20 -2.84
C LEU A 67 -10.27 -4.53 -3.52
N LEU A 68 -10.99 -5.24 -4.41
CA LEU A 68 -12.20 -4.74 -5.05
C LEU A 68 -13.33 -4.51 -4.05
N ASP A 69 -13.48 -5.41 -3.07
CA ASP A 69 -14.55 -5.37 -2.07
C ASP A 69 -14.22 -4.44 -0.89
N CYS A 70 -13.07 -3.76 -0.93
CA CYS A 70 -12.60 -2.85 0.11
C CYS A 70 -13.69 -1.84 0.50
N LYS A 71 -13.97 -1.73 1.79
CA LYS A 71 -14.98 -0.82 2.32
C LYS A 71 -14.34 0.46 2.84
N LEU A 72 -15.09 1.55 2.76
CA LEU A 72 -14.71 2.81 3.38
C LEU A 72 -14.67 2.64 4.90
N LYS A 73 -13.69 3.27 5.55
CA LYS A 73 -13.68 3.36 7.02
C LYS A 73 -14.91 4.13 7.52
N PRO A 74 -15.45 3.81 8.70
CA PRO A 74 -16.60 4.54 9.27
C PRO A 74 -16.36 6.06 9.28
N GLY A 75 -17.31 6.81 8.73
CA GLY A 75 -17.27 8.27 8.68
C GLY A 75 -16.45 8.88 7.53
N ALA A 76 -15.66 8.10 6.78
CA ALA A 76 -14.85 8.62 5.67
C ALA A 76 -15.70 9.30 4.60
N GLU A 77 -16.78 8.65 4.16
CA GLU A 77 -17.71 9.22 3.17
C GLU A 77 -18.32 10.55 3.64
N ARG A 78 -18.82 10.58 4.89
CA ARG A 78 -19.40 11.78 5.50
C ARG A 78 -18.42 12.95 5.53
N LEU A 79 -17.17 12.68 5.92
CA LEU A 79 -16.12 13.68 6.01
C LEU A 79 -15.77 14.25 4.64
N VAL A 80 -15.47 13.39 3.65
CA VAL A 80 -15.11 13.81 2.30
C VAL A 80 -16.25 14.62 1.67
N LYS A 81 -17.50 14.14 1.75
CA LYS A 81 -18.67 14.89 1.25
C LYS A 81 -18.82 16.25 1.94
N HIS A 82 -18.59 16.32 3.25
CA HIS A 82 -18.64 17.59 3.97
C HIS A 82 -17.57 18.58 3.50
N LEU A 83 -16.32 18.15 3.40
CA LEU A 83 -15.19 18.98 2.97
C LEU A 83 -15.38 19.47 1.52
N TYR A 84 -15.77 18.57 0.62
CA TYR A 84 -16.08 18.90 -0.77
C TYR A 84 -17.21 19.93 -0.89
N ASN A 85 -18.32 19.73 -0.17
CA ASN A 85 -19.45 20.68 -0.18
C ASN A 85 -19.10 22.06 0.39
N ASN A 86 -18.09 22.15 1.25
CA ASN A 86 -17.56 23.39 1.80
C ASN A 86 -16.36 23.94 0.99
N LYS A 87 -16.09 23.39 -0.19
CA LYS A 87 -15.03 23.83 -1.10
C LYS A 87 -13.62 23.75 -0.50
N ILE A 88 -13.39 22.80 0.39
CA ILE A 88 -12.06 22.48 0.89
C ILE A 88 -11.38 21.55 -0.12
N PRO A 89 -10.22 21.91 -0.70
CA PRO A 89 -9.51 21.04 -1.63
C PRO A 89 -9.07 19.73 -0.97
N LEU A 90 -9.20 18.62 -1.70
CA LEU A 90 -8.89 17.29 -1.21
C LEU A 90 -7.96 16.58 -2.19
N ALA A 91 -6.98 15.84 -1.67
CA ALA A 91 -6.13 14.96 -2.47
C ALA A 91 -5.78 13.69 -1.68
N ILE A 92 -5.29 12.67 -2.38
CA ILE A 92 -4.90 11.39 -1.79
C ILE A 92 -3.38 11.22 -1.92
N ALA A 93 -2.72 10.92 -0.80
CA ALA A 93 -1.30 10.54 -0.76
C ALA A 93 -1.17 9.10 -0.26
N THR A 94 -0.79 8.15 -1.12
CA THR A 94 -0.79 6.72 -0.79
C THR A 94 0.51 6.01 -1.10
N SER A 95 0.90 5.05 -0.26
CA SER A 95 1.98 4.10 -0.54
C SER A 95 1.51 2.87 -1.34
N SER A 96 0.24 2.84 -1.76
CA SER A 96 -0.27 1.78 -2.64
C SER A 96 0.31 1.97 -4.05
N LYS A 97 0.68 0.86 -4.69
CA LYS A 97 1.00 0.88 -6.12
C LYS A 97 -0.24 1.18 -6.96
N LYS A 98 -0.06 1.77 -8.14
CA LYS A 98 -1.15 2.10 -9.08
C LYS A 98 -2.12 0.94 -9.30
N LYS A 99 -1.60 -0.28 -9.56
CA LYS A 99 -2.43 -1.47 -9.78
C LYS A 99 -3.35 -1.81 -8.60
N THR A 100 -2.87 -1.59 -7.38
CA THR A 100 -3.62 -1.88 -6.14
C THR A 100 -4.56 -0.73 -5.81
N TYR A 101 -4.11 0.51 -6.03
CA TYR A 101 -4.92 1.71 -5.86
C TYR A 101 -6.19 1.64 -6.73
N VAL A 102 -6.05 1.37 -8.02
CA VAL A 102 -7.17 1.28 -8.97
C VAL A 102 -8.24 0.31 -8.45
N LEU A 103 -7.85 -0.92 -8.07
CA LEU A 103 -8.79 -1.91 -7.53
C LEU A 103 -9.47 -1.44 -6.24
N LYS A 104 -8.71 -0.87 -5.30
CA LYS A 104 -9.24 -0.35 -4.03
C LYS A 104 -10.29 0.74 -4.24
N THR A 105 -10.17 1.52 -5.32
CA THR A 105 -11.05 2.66 -5.61
C THR A 105 -12.14 2.35 -6.63
N GLU A 106 -12.09 1.21 -7.31
CA GLU A 106 -12.98 0.85 -8.43
C GLU A 106 -14.46 1.04 -8.07
N ASN A 107 -14.86 0.57 -6.89
CA ASN A 107 -16.26 0.63 -6.43
C ASN A 107 -16.63 1.95 -5.72
N HIS A 108 -15.74 2.95 -5.71
CA HIS A 108 -15.90 4.21 -4.96
C HIS A 108 -15.76 5.46 -5.83
N GLN A 109 -15.96 5.35 -7.15
CA GLN A 109 -15.71 6.44 -8.11
C GLN A 109 -16.45 7.75 -7.78
N GLU A 110 -17.69 7.68 -7.28
CA GLU A 110 -18.44 8.86 -6.84
C GLU A 110 -17.67 9.62 -5.75
N LEU A 111 -17.18 8.91 -4.73
CA LEU A 111 -16.41 9.54 -3.66
C LEU A 111 -15.04 10.03 -4.16
N MET A 112 -14.40 9.26 -5.04
CA MET A 112 -13.09 9.63 -5.60
C MET A 112 -13.16 10.90 -6.45
N SER A 113 -14.31 11.19 -7.06
CA SER A 113 -14.50 12.43 -7.83
C SER A 113 -14.41 13.72 -7.01
N ALA A 114 -14.49 13.62 -5.68
CA ALA A 114 -14.32 14.76 -4.78
C ALA A 114 -12.85 15.16 -4.58
N PHE A 115 -11.90 14.28 -4.92
CA PHE A 115 -10.47 14.54 -4.79
C PHE A 115 -9.92 15.14 -6.08
N HIS A 116 -9.15 16.22 -5.95
CA HIS A 116 -8.49 16.89 -7.06
C HIS A 116 -7.51 15.96 -7.78
N HIS A 117 -6.70 15.23 -7.02
CA HIS A 117 -5.69 14.33 -7.56
C HIS A 117 -5.30 13.25 -6.54
N SER A 118 -4.47 12.31 -6.99
CA SER A 118 -3.88 11.27 -6.14
C SER A 118 -2.41 11.07 -6.48
N VAL A 119 -1.59 10.91 -5.45
CA VAL A 119 -0.15 10.62 -5.52
C VAL A 119 0.09 9.21 -5.01
N MET A 120 0.59 8.33 -5.87
CA MET A 120 0.94 6.95 -5.53
C MET A 120 2.46 6.84 -5.38
N SER A 121 2.99 6.93 -4.16
CA SER A 121 4.44 7.02 -3.88
C SER A 121 5.30 6.05 -4.70
N PRO A 122 4.96 4.75 -4.84
CA PRO A 122 5.83 3.82 -5.56
C PRO A 122 5.86 3.98 -7.08
N ASP A 123 4.91 4.72 -7.65
CA ASP A 123 4.73 4.92 -9.09
C ASP A 123 4.95 6.37 -9.51
N ASP A 124 5.27 7.26 -8.56
CA ASP A 124 5.38 8.69 -8.77
C ASP A 124 6.85 9.13 -8.75
N THR A 125 7.36 9.65 -9.86
CA THR A 125 8.78 9.98 -10.02
C THR A 125 9.21 11.20 -9.21
N GLU A 126 8.28 12.02 -8.75
CA GLU A 126 8.56 13.16 -7.88
C GLU A 126 8.72 12.74 -6.40
N VAL A 127 8.35 11.50 -6.07
CA VAL A 127 8.48 10.93 -4.73
C VAL A 127 9.74 10.06 -4.68
N GLU A 128 10.84 10.62 -4.20
CA GLU A 128 12.13 9.91 -4.12
C GLU A 128 12.14 8.88 -2.98
N ASN A 129 11.57 9.26 -1.83
CA ASN A 129 11.56 8.46 -0.61
C ASN A 129 10.12 8.21 -0.13
N GLY A 130 9.79 6.94 0.12
CA GLY A 130 8.52 6.59 0.75
C GLY A 130 8.47 7.01 2.23
N LYS A 131 7.26 7.01 2.80
CA LYS A 131 7.04 7.19 4.25
C LYS A 131 8.00 6.32 5.07
N PRO A 132 8.67 6.84 6.11
CA PRO A 132 8.36 8.08 6.84
C PRO A 132 8.98 9.36 6.25
N ALA A 133 9.58 9.33 5.07
CA ALA A 133 9.98 10.56 4.40
C ALA A 133 8.74 11.40 3.99
N PRO A 134 8.84 12.75 4.00
CA PRO A 134 7.71 13.64 3.78
C PRO A 134 7.28 13.77 2.31
N ASP A 135 8.11 13.26 1.38
CA ASP A 135 8.06 13.50 -0.06
C ASP A 135 6.65 13.39 -0.64
N VAL A 136 5.92 12.31 -0.33
CA VAL A 136 4.57 12.09 -0.87
C VAL A 136 3.58 13.18 -0.48
N PHE A 137 3.66 13.71 0.74
CA PHE A 137 2.77 14.77 1.19
C PHE A 137 3.15 16.12 0.58
N LEU A 138 4.45 16.41 0.50
CA LEU A 138 4.95 17.62 -0.16
C LEU A 138 4.61 17.65 -1.65
N VAL A 139 4.80 16.54 -2.35
CA VAL A 139 4.39 16.38 -3.76
C VAL A 139 2.88 16.56 -3.91
N CYS A 140 2.08 15.97 -3.01
CA CYS A 140 0.63 16.10 -3.03
C CYS A 140 0.17 17.55 -2.83
N ALA A 141 0.74 18.28 -1.86
CA ALA A 141 0.43 19.69 -1.65
C ALA A 141 0.83 20.55 -2.86
N ASN A 142 2.01 20.31 -3.44
CA ASN A 142 2.53 21.08 -4.56
C ASN A 142 1.77 20.90 -5.89
N ARG A 143 0.86 19.91 -5.98
CA ARG A 143 0.01 19.66 -7.15
C ARG A 143 -1.27 20.48 -7.18
N PHE A 144 -1.65 21.12 -6.07
CA PHE A 144 -2.68 22.14 -6.09
C PHE A 144 -2.15 23.41 -6.75
N GLU A 145 -3.03 24.18 -7.37
CA GLU A 145 -2.67 25.40 -8.08
C GLU A 145 -2.12 26.49 -7.14
N ASP A 146 -2.66 26.59 -5.93
CA ASP A 146 -2.28 27.55 -4.90
C ASP A 146 -1.06 27.11 -4.08
N LYS A 147 -0.68 25.83 -4.14
CA LYS A 147 0.46 25.23 -3.44
C LYS A 147 0.48 25.65 -1.96
N PRO A 148 -0.50 25.18 -1.17
CA PRO A 148 -0.68 25.62 0.20
C PRO A 148 0.59 25.40 1.01
N SER A 149 0.85 26.30 1.96
CA SER A 149 1.92 26.13 2.92
C SER A 149 1.65 24.89 3.80
N PRO A 150 2.68 24.18 4.28
CA PRO A 150 2.47 22.95 5.06
C PRO A 150 1.53 23.12 6.27
N GLU A 151 1.57 24.27 6.94
CA GLU A 151 0.73 24.60 8.09
C GLU A 151 -0.78 24.69 7.76
N GLU A 152 -1.12 24.92 6.49
CA GLU A 152 -2.49 24.96 5.97
C GLU A 152 -3.02 23.57 5.56
N VAL A 153 -2.16 22.54 5.57
CA VAL A 153 -2.51 21.18 5.19
C VAL A 153 -2.79 20.32 6.41
N LEU A 154 -3.94 19.64 6.39
CA LEU A 154 -4.33 18.63 7.38
C LEU A 154 -4.30 17.24 6.77
N VAL A 155 -3.41 16.38 7.27
CA VAL A 155 -3.26 14.98 6.87
C VAL A 155 -4.14 14.08 7.75
N PHE A 156 -4.79 13.08 7.14
CA PHE A 156 -5.42 11.96 7.85
C PHE A 156 -4.60 10.69 7.59
N GLU A 157 -4.15 10.02 8.65
CA GLU A 157 -3.26 8.86 8.56
C GLU A 157 -3.59 7.79 9.58
N ASP A 158 -3.35 6.51 9.26
CA ASP A 158 -3.58 5.37 10.16
C ASP A 158 -2.28 4.74 10.67
N SER A 159 -1.16 5.01 10.00
CA SER A 159 0.13 4.39 10.28
C SER A 159 1.09 5.33 11.01
N PRO A 160 1.92 4.83 11.96
CA PRO A 160 2.97 5.63 12.58
C PRO A 160 3.94 6.25 11.57
N SER A 161 4.35 5.51 10.54
CA SER A 161 5.25 6.03 9.51
C SER A 161 4.61 7.13 8.66
N GLY A 162 3.29 7.08 8.44
CA GLY A 162 2.55 8.17 7.79
C GLY A 162 2.43 9.41 8.66
N VAL A 163 2.19 9.23 9.97
CA VAL A 163 2.20 10.34 10.92
C VAL A 163 3.57 11.02 10.96
N GLU A 164 4.66 10.24 11.05
CA GLU A 164 6.02 10.75 11.00
C GLU A 164 6.30 11.54 9.71
N ALA A 165 5.86 11.03 8.56
CA ALA A 165 5.99 11.72 7.28
C ALA A 165 5.21 13.03 7.22
N ALA A 166 3.99 13.09 7.77
CA ALA A 166 3.19 14.32 7.80
C ALA A 166 3.83 15.39 8.69
N VAL A 167 4.32 14.98 9.87
CA VAL A 167 5.04 15.87 10.79
C VAL A 167 6.36 16.34 10.17
N ALA A 168 7.11 15.46 9.51
CA ALA A 168 8.34 15.82 8.80
C ALA A 168 8.08 16.77 7.63
N ALA A 169 6.89 16.74 7.03
CA ALA A 169 6.46 17.68 6.00
C ALA A 169 6.09 19.07 6.55
N GLY A 170 6.01 19.24 7.88
CA GLY A 170 5.53 20.46 8.52
C GLY A 170 4.00 20.59 8.56
N MET A 171 3.27 19.51 8.33
CA MET A 171 1.81 19.50 8.23
C MET A 171 1.14 19.09 9.54
N GLN A 172 -0.11 19.51 9.73
CA GLN A 172 -0.94 18.98 10.81
C GLN A 172 -1.42 17.56 10.45
N VAL A 173 -1.59 16.70 11.45
CA VAL A 173 -2.02 15.32 11.23
C VAL A 173 -3.03 14.84 12.27
N VAL A 174 -4.08 14.18 11.79
CA VAL A 174 -5.04 13.43 12.61
C VAL A 174 -4.78 11.94 12.39
N MET A 175 -4.32 11.26 13.43
CA MET A 175 -4.15 9.82 13.41
C MET A 175 -5.47 9.09 13.64
N VAL A 176 -5.80 8.14 12.76
CA VAL A 176 -6.97 7.25 12.82
C VAL A 176 -6.48 5.80 12.81
N PRO A 177 -5.94 5.29 13.94
CA PRO A 177 -5.36 3.96 13.99
C PRO A 177 -6.40 2.87 13.74
N ASP A 178 -5.93 1.67 13.36
CA ASP A 178 -6.79 0.49 13.38
C ASP A 178 -7.17 0.12 14.84
N PRO A 179 -8.37 -0.45 15.07
CA PRO A 179 -8.86 -0.83 16.40
C PRO A 179 -8.00 -1.87 17.13
#